data_AF-A0A7C4YCE1-F1
#
_entry.id   AF-A0A7C4YCE1-F1
#
_cell.length_a   1.000
_cell.length_b   1.000
_cell.length_c   1.000
_cell.angle_alpha   90.00
_cell.angle_beta   90.00
_cell.angle_gamma   90.00
#
_symmetry.space_group_name_H-M   'P 1'
#
loop_
_entity.id
_entity.type
_entity.pdbx_description
1 polymer ?
#
loop_
_entity_poly.entity_id
_entity_poly.type
_entity_poly.pdbx_seq_one_letter_code
_entity_poly.pdbx_strand_id
1 'polypeptide(L)'
;MLLTICRYLALVYAVGLAIGEAVINSMQPHWQYAPLWMIDYIIVAYLLVGFWATRRGRYVPVLMSAYALSTGVLWMVYFLNHDPETPAELRNKGPLIYLIGLVFAVSIFGLIGTTIVWLRGERVEKVI
;
A
#
# COMPACT_ATOMS: atom_id res chain seq x y z
N MET A 1 -7.82 -18.80 4.75
CA MET A 1 -8.64 -17.90 3.91
C MET A 1 -8.21 -16.44 4.01
N LEU A 2 -8.18 -15.82 5.20
CA LEU A 2 -7.85 -14.39 5.34
C LEU A 2 -6.48 -14.00 4.73
N LEU A 3 -5.42 -14.76 5.02
CA LEU A 3 -4.08 -14.51 4.44
C LEU A 3 -4.10 -14.55 2.90
N THR A 4 -4.87 -15.48 2.31
CA THR A 4 -5.01 -15.60 0.86
C THR A 4 -5.66 -14.35 0.26
N ILE A 5 -6.69 -13.80 0.93
CA ILE A 5 -7.35 -12.55 0.53
C ILE A 5 -6.37 -11.38 0.61
N CYS A 6 -5.68 -11.20 1.74
CA CYS A 6 -4.66 -10.16 1.91
C CYS A 6 -3.56 -10.25 0.85
N ARG A 7 -3.20 -11.48 0.45
CA ARG A 7 -2.18 -11.72 -0.56
C ARG A 7 -2.67 -11.31 -1.96
N TYR A 8 -3.86 -11.72 -2.38
CA TYR A 8 -4.40 -11.28 -3.67
C TYR A 8 -4.71 -9.79 -3.71
N LEU A 9 -5.17 -9.20 -2.60
CA LEU A 9 -5.31 -7.75 -2.47
C LEU A 9 -3.98 -7.04 -2.70
N ALA A 10 -2.88 -7.54 -2.14
CA ALA A 10 -1.55 -6.96 -2.33
C ALA A 10 -1.11 -7.01 -3.80
N LEU A 11 -1.44 -8.10 -4.50
CA LEU A 11 -1.13 -8.23 -5.93
C LEU A 11 -1.93 -7.21 -6.76
N VAL A 12 -3.25 -7.15 -6.57
CA VAL A 12 -4.12 -6.20 -7.29
C VAL A 12 -3.69 -4.77 -7.00
N TYR A 13 -3.37 -4.47 -5.73
CA TYR A 13 -2.89 -3.17 -5.32
C TYR A 13 -1.55 -2.83 -5.96
N ALA A 14 -0.55 -3.71 -5.90
CA ALA A 14 0.77 -3.48 -6.51
C ALA A 14 0.67 -3.24 -8.03
N VAL A 15 -0.14 -4.04 -8.74
CA VAL A 15 -0.35 -3.86 -10.18
C VAL A 15 -1.06 -2.54 -10.47
N GLY A 16 -2.12 -2.22 -9.72
CA GLY A 16 -2.87 -0.98 -9.88
C GLY A 16 -2.01 0.26 -9.62
N LEU A 17 -1.18 0.24 -8.57
CA LEU A 17 -0.27 1.33 -8.22
C LEU A 17 0.81 1.52 -9.30
N ALA A 18 1.41 0.43 -9.78
CA ALA A 18 2.43 0.50 -10.84
C ALA A 18 1.88 1.08 -12.15
N ILE A 19 0.67 0.65 -12.55
CA ILE A 19 0.00 1.17 -13.76
C ILE A 19 -0.39 2.63 -13.55
N GLY A 20 -1.01 2.96 -12.41
CA GLY A 20 -1.45 4.31 -12.10
C GLY A 20 -0.29 5.30 -12.18
N GLU A 21 0.84 4.95 -11.57
CA GLU A 21 2.03 5.80 -11.55
C GLU A 21 2.70 5.91 -12.93
N ALA A 22 2.74 4.81 -13.71
CA ALA A 22 3.25 4.85 -15.08
C ALA A 22 2.39 5.74 -15.99
N VAL A 23 1.06 5.69 -15.85
CA VAL A 23 0.13 6.52 -16.61
C VAL A 23 0.30 8.00 -16.24
N ILE A 24 0.33 8.33 -14.94
CA ILE A 24 0.49 9.71 -14.47
C ILE A 24 1.81 10.31 -14.98
N ASN A 25 2.93 9.59 -14.82
CA ASN A 25 4.23 10.06 -15.31
C ASN A 25 4.26 10.19 -16.85
N SER A 26 3.56 9.32 -17.59
CA SER A 26 3.51 9.41 -19.06
C SER A 26 2.68 10.58 -19.58
N MET A 27 1.71 11.07 -18.80
CA MET A 27 0.84 12.18 -19.17
C MET A 27 1.42 13.55 -18.81
N GLN A 28 2.47 13.61 -18.00
CA GLN A 28 3.10 14.86 -17.60
C GLN A 28 4.22 15.26 -18.59
N PRO A 29 4.30 16.54 -18.99
CA PRO A 29 5.35 17.02 -19.89
C PRO A 29 6.76 17.02 -19.26
N HIS A 30 6.83 16.91 -17.93
CA HIS A 30 8.07 16.80 -17.15
C HIS A 30 7.90 15.65 -16.16
N TRP A 31 8.97 14.92 -15.88
CA TRP A 31 8.94 13.87 -14.86
C TRP A 31 8.64 14.46 -13.48
N GLN A 32 7.75 13.81 -12.72
CA GLN A 32 7.43 14.20 -11.36
C GLN A 32 8.69 14.16 -10.48
N TYR A 33 8.70 14.94 -9.38
CA TYR A 33 9.82 15.00 -8.45
C TYR A 33 10.24 13.59 -7.99
N ALA A 34 11.52 13.24 -8.20
CA ALA A 34 12.03 11.86 -8.11
C ALA A 34 11.66 11.08 -6.83
N PRO A 35 11.73 11.68 -5.63
CA PRO A 35 11.31 11.02 -4.40
C PRO A 35 9.84 10.58 -4.34
N LEU A 36 8.93 11.30 -5.01
CA LEU A 36 7.49 11.07 -4.92
C LEU A 36 7.04 9.83 -5.70
N TRP A 37 7.53 9.62 -6.93
CA TRP A 37 7.16 8.43 -7.71
C TRP A 37 8.00 7.19 -7.34
N MET A 38 9.22 7.40 -6.84
CA MET A 38 10.10 6.30 -6.45
C MET A 38 9.55 5.50 -5.27
N ILE A 39 8.93 6.16 -4.28
CA ILE A 39 8.36 5.47 -3.12
C ILE A 39 7.21 4.54 -3.53
N ASP A 40 6.42 4.92 -4.54
CA ASP A 40 5.33 4.08 -5.05
C ASP A 40 5.87 2.80 -5.68
N TYR A 41 6.93 2.87 -6.48
CA TYR A 41 7.57 1.67 -7.02
C TYR A 41 8.24 0.81 -5.95
N ILE A 42 8.77 1.41 -4.88
CA ILE A 42 9.27 0.67 -3.72
C ILE A 42 8.13 -0.09 -3.04
N ILE A 43 6.97 0.55 -2.84
CA ILE A 43 5.77 -0.10 -2.29
C ILE A 43 5.31 -1.24 -3.20
N VAL A 44 5.26 -1.03 -4.52
CA VAL A 44 4.94 -2.08 -5.52
C VAL A 44 5.87 -3.27 -5.36
N ALA A 45 7.18 -3.04 -5.40
CA ALA A 45 8.17 -4.10 -5.26
C ALA A 45 7.99 -4.84 -3.93
N TYR A 46 7.74 -4.10 -2.85
CA TYR A 46 7.64 -4.68 -1.52
C TYR A 46 6.36 -5.51 -1.32
N LEU A 47 5.23 -5.06 -1.88
CA LEU A 47 3.98 -5.83 -1.92
C LEU A 47 4.14 -7.11 -2.75
N LEU A 48 4.86 -7.07 -3.88
CA LEU A 48 5.16 -8.26 -4.69
C LEU A 48 6.08 -9.25 -3.97
N VAL A 49 7.09 -8.75 -3.25
CA VAL A 49 7.95 -9.56 -2.38
C VAL A 49 7.12 -10.20 -1.27
N GLY A 50 6.26 -9.43 -0.59
CA GLY A 50 5.34 -9.95 0.42
C GLY A 50 4.38 -11.00 -0.14
N PHE A 51 3.85 -10.78 -1.35
CA PHE A 51 3.01 -11.72 -2.07
C PHE A 51 3.73 -13.05 -2.34
N TRP A 52 4.97 -13.00 -2.81
CA TRP A 52 5.77 -14.18 -3.11
C TRP A 52 6.21 -14.91 -1.82
N ALA A 53 6.72 -14.18 -0.83
CA ALA A 53 7.21 -14.73 0.43
C ALA A 53 6.10 -15.44 1.23
N THR A 54 4.87 -14.93 1.17
CA THR A 54 3.70 -15.56 1.83
C THR A 54 3.12 -16.75 1.08
N ARG A 55 3.56 -17.06 -0.16
CA ARG A 55 3.14 -18.31 -0.85
C ARG A 55 3.63 -19.57 -0.15
N ARG A 56 4.77 -19.50 0.53
CA ARG A 56 5.38 -20.64 1.25
C ARG A 56 5.05 -20.65 2.75
N GLY A 57 4.06 -19.86 3.19
CA GLY A 57 3.53 -19.88 4.56
C GLY A 57 4.41 -19.29 5.66
N ARG A 58 5.68 -18.92 5.38
CA ARG A 58 6.68 -18.63 6.42
C ARG A 58 6.87 -17.15 6.79
N TYR A 59 6.32 -16.20 6.04
CA TYR A 59 6.72 -14.79 6.17
C TYR A 59 5.55 -13.80 6.14
N VAL A 60 4.53 -14.03 6.97
CA VAL A 60 3.43 -13.05 7.18
C VAL A 60 3.95 -11.66 7.59
N PRO A 61 4.99 -11.52 8.44
CA PRO A 61 5.51 -10.20 8.83
C PRO A 61 6.02 -9.36 7.66
N VAL A 62 6.54 -9.98 6.59
CA VAL A 62 7.01 -9.27 5.40
C VAL A 62 5.84 -8.57 4.71
N LEU A 63 4.76 -9.31 4.43
CA LEU A 63 3.55 -8.75 3.82
C LEU A 63 2.89 -7.70 4.74
N MET A 64 2.87 -7.95 6.05
CA MET A 64 2.36 -7.02 7.05
C MET A 64 3.12 -5.69 7.03
N SER A 65 4.46 -5.74 7.00
CA SER A 65 5.28 -4.53 6.95
C SER A 65 5.17 -3.77 5.63
N ALA A 66 4.91 -4.45 4.50
CA ALA A 66 4.60 -3.79 3.23
C ALA A 66 3.29 -3.00 3.30
N TYR A 67 2.24 -3.58 3.90
CA TYR A 67 1.01 -2.86 4.19
C TYR A 67 1.21 -1.73 5.19
N ALA A 68 2.05 -1.90 6.21
CA ALA A 68 2.36 -0.83 7.17
C ALA A 68 3.05 0.36 6.50
N LEU A 69 4.08 0.11 5.67
CA LEU A 69 4.79 1.14 4.90
C LEU A 69 3.82 1.90 4.00
N SER A 70 3.05 1.18 3.19
CA SER A 70 2.03 1.76 2.31
C SER A 70 1.02 2.61 3.09
N THR A 71 0.57 2.12 4.25
CA THR A 71 -0.39 2.86 5.08
C THR A 71 0.20 4.16 5.60
N GLY A 72 1.47 4.16 6.02
CA GLY A 72 2.16 5.38 6.46
C GLY A 72 2.31 6.41 5.34
N VAL A 73 2.73 5.97 4.15
CA VAL A 73 2.88 6.86 2.99
C VAL A 73 1.54 7.45 2.55
N LEU A 74 0.51 6.61 2.44
CA LEU A 74 -0.84 7.07 2.07
C LEU A 74 -1.51 7.93 3.12
N TRP A 75 -1.24 7.68 4.41
CA TRP A 75 -1.69 8.55 5.49
C TRP A 75 -1.15 9.97 5.28
N MET A 76 0.16 10.11 5.03
CA MET A 76 0.77 11.43 4.79
C MET A 76 0.12 12.12 3.59
N VAL A 77 0.03 11.43 2.45
CA VAL A 77 -0.55 12.01 1.23
C VAL A 77 -2.02 12.38 1.44
N TYR A 78 -2.82 11.51 2.05
CA TYR A 78 -4.25 11.74 2.24
C TYR A 78 -4.51 12.95 3.16
N PHE A 79 -3.79 13.07 4.27
CA PHE A 79 -3.98 14.18 5.21
C PHE A 79 -3.37 15.49 4.73
N LEU A 80 -2.24 15.47 4.01
CA LEU A 80 -1.70 16.67 3.35
C LEU A 80 -2.72 17.31 2.40
N ASN A 81 -3.56 16.49 1.75
CA ASN A 81 -4.61 16.95 0.87
C ASN A 81 -5.83 17.56 1.57
N HIS A 82 -6.04 17.23 2.86
CA HIS A 82 -7.13 17.76 3.68
C HIS A 82 -6.69 18.89 4.61
N ASP A 83 -5.38 19.11 4.75
CA ASP A 83 -4.83 20.18 5.56
C ASP A 83 -5.12 21.55 4.91
N PRO A 84 -5.83 22.46 5.61
CA PRO A 84 -6.13 23.80 5.12
C PRO A 84 -4.90 24.70 4.94
N GLU A 85 -3.76 24.37 5.55
CA GLU A 85 -2.51 25.14 5.43
C GLU A 85 -1.67 24.74 4.21
N THR A 86 -1.89 23.55 3.63
CA THR A 86 -1.16 23.09 2.44
C THR A 86 -1.52 23.98 1.22
N PRO A 87 -0.55 24.53 0.47
CA PRO A 87 -0.82 25.30 -0.74
C PRO A 87 -1.74 24.55 -1.73
N ALA A 88 -2.71 25.25 -2.33
CA ALA A 88 -3.70 24.64 -3.21
C ALA A 88 -3.12 23.98 -4.47
N GLU A 89 -1.89 24.33 -4.84
CA GLU A 89 -1.13 23.75 -5.95
C GLU A 89 -0.55 22.37 -5.61
N LEU A 90 -0.33 22.09 -4.32
CA LEU A 90 0.16 20.80 -3.82
C LEU A 90 -0.97 19.84 -3.44
N ARG A 91 -2.23 20.31 -3.50
CA ARG A 91 -3.41 19.48 -3.27
C ARG A 91 -3.87 18.82 -4.57
N ASN A 92 -3.95 17.50 -4.55
CA ASN A 92 -4.64 16.68 -5.52
C ASN A 92 -6.12 17.06 -5.59
N LYS A 93 -6.65 17.18 -6.81
CA LYS A 93 -8.03 17.59 -7.07
C LYS A 93 -8.83 16.47 -7.72
N GLY A 94 -10.15 16.51 -7.52
CA GLY A 94 -11.10 15.68 -8.26
C GLY A 94 -10.97 14.18 -7.94
N PRO A 95 -11.04 13.29 -8.95
CA PRO A 95 -11.15 11.83 -8.74
C PRO A 95 -9.93 11.21 -8.05
N LEU A 96 -8.77 11.88 -8.09
CA LEU A 96 -7.51 11.36 -7.57
C LEU A 96 -7.52 11.24 -6.03
N ILE A 97 -8.20 12.14 -5.31
CA ILE A 97 -8.30 12.08 -3.85
C ILE A 97 -9.13 10.87 -3.39
N TYR A 98 -10.18 10.52 -4.14
CA TYR A 98 -11.00 9.34 -3.87
C TYR A 98 -10.20 8.05 -4.13
N LEU A 99 -9.37 8.04 -5.17
CA LEU A 99 -8.47 6.93 -5.44
C LEU A 99 -7.44 6.75 -4.33
N ILE A 100 -6.80 7.84 -3.88
CA ILE A 100 -5.88 7.81 -2.72
C ILE A 100 -6.60 7.27 -1.49
N GLY A 101 -7.81 7.75 -1.20
CA GLY A 101 -8.62 7.27 -0.07
C GLY A 101 -8.98 5.78 -0.18
N LEU A 102 -9.35 5.30 -1.38
CA LEU A 102 -9.64 3.89 -1.63
C LEU A 102 -8.41 3.01 -1.36
N VAL A 103 -7.28 3.39 -1.93
CA VAL A 103 -6.03 2.66 -1.79
C VAL A 103 -5.53 2.69 -0.34
N PHE A 104 -5.74 3.81 0.36
CA PHE A 104 -5.46 3.94 1.78
C PHE A 104 -6.31 2.98 2.61
N ALA A 105 -7.61 2.89 2.33
CA ALA A 105 -8.49 1.92 2.97
C ALA A 105 -8.03 0.47 2.72
N VAL A 106 -7.69 0.12 1.47
CA VAL A 106 -7.15 -1.21 1.11
C VAL A 106 -5.88 -1.50 1.91
N SER A 107 -4.99 -0.52 2.05
CA SER A 107 -3.75 -0.65 2.82
C SER A 107 -4.01 -0.93 4.30
N ILE A 108 -4.97 -0.23 4.91
CA ILE A 108 -5.40 -0.46 6.30
C ILE A 108 -6.01 -1.85 6.46
N PHE A 109 -6.93 -2.26 5.58
CA PHE A 109 -7.55 -3.59 5.65
C PHE A 109 -6.51 -4.70 5.47
N GLY A 110 -5.55 -4.51 4.58
CA GLY A 110 -4.42 -5.42 4.39
C GLY A 110 -3.55 -5.53 5.65
N LEU A 111 -3.24 -4.39 6.28
CA LEU A 111 -2.48 -4.35 7.54
C LEU A 111 -3.22 -5.07 8.67
N ILE A 112 -4.47 -4.71 8.93
CA ILE A 112 -5.30 -5.33 9.97
C ILE A 112 -5.45 -6.84 9.71
N GLY A 113 -5.73 -7.23 8.47
CA GLY A 113 -5.90 -8.62 8.08
C GLY A 113 -4.63 -9.45 8.30
N THR A 114 -3.46 -8.92 7.92
CA THR A 114 -2.18 -9.59 8.14
C THR A 114 -1.79 -9.65 9.62
N THR A 115 -2.05 -8.61 10.40
CA THR A 115 -1.86 -8.62 11.86
C THR A 115 -2.73 -9.67 12.55
N ILE A 116 -4.01 -9.79 12.19
CA ILE A 116 -4.90 -10.83 12.74
C ILE A 116 -4.39 -12.23 12.42
N VAL A 117 -3.94 -12.46 11.18
CA VAL A 117 -3.35 -13.75 10.79
C VAL A 117 -2.10 -14.05 11.61
N TRP A 118 -1.22 -13.07 11.78
CA TRP A 118 0.01 -13.22 12.55
C TRP A 118 -0.27 -13.58 14.03
N LEU A 119 -1.15 -12.83 14.69
CA LEU A 119 -1.54 -13.08 16.09
C LEU A 119 -2.20 -14.45 16.29
N ARG A 120 -2.95 -14.94 15.30
CA ARG A 120 -3.52 -16.30 15.34
C ARG A 120 -2.45 -17.37 15.18
N GLY A 121 -1.43 -17.14 14.34
CA GLY A 121 -0.29 -18.04 14.17
C GLY A 121 0.52 -18.22 15.46
N GLU A 122 0.89 -17.12 16.12
CA GLU A 122 1.65 -17.16 17.38
C GLU A 122 0.89 -17.86 18.52
N ARG A 123 -0.45 -17.76 18.57
CA ARG A 123 -1.24 -18.48 19.58
C ARG A 123 -1.20 -19.99 19.39
N VAL A 124 -1.11 -20.49 18.16
CA VAL A 124 -1.08 -21.93 17.89
C VAL A 124 0.28 -22.53 18.27
N GLU A 125 1.38 -21.83 18.00
CA GLU A 125 2.72 -22.28 18.41
C GLU A 125 2.93 -22.31 19.93
N LYS A 126 2.23 -21.47 20.70
CA LYS A 126 2.37 -21.43 22.18
C LYS A 126 1.53 -22.47 22.93
N VAL A 127 0.62 -23.16 22.25
CA VAL A 127 -0.31 -24.14 22.88
C VAL A 127 0.13 -25.59 22.66
N ILE A 128 1.12 -25.82 21.79
CA ILE A 128 1.76 -27.13 21.53
C ILE A 128 3.08 -27.19 22.29
#